data_AF-A0A4Z1K154-F1
#
_entry.id   AF-A0A4Z1K154-F1
#
_cell.length_a   1.000
_cell.length_b   1.000
_cell.length_c   1.000
_cell.angle_alpha   90.00
_cell.angle_beta   90.00
_cell.angle_gamma   90.00
#
_symmetry.space_group_name_H-M   'P 1'
#
loop_
_entity.id
_entity.type
_entity.pdbx_description
1 polymer ?
#
loop_
_entity_poly.entity_id
_entity_poly.type
_entity_poly.pdbx_seq_one_letter_code
_entity_poly.pdbx_strand_id
1 'polypeptide(L)'
;MASNSTSWMNGSSWSPSRTSTKNPFDDSNGDPFDDRYATPLQDIETGTTARLSSETQQQDAVDQSGVLSEEKRIIEDIQNERMSCEICLEPVRFAKDRYLWNCKSCHAVTHHRCTKLWAKAEPIGRTLAWKCPKCENIEHSTPKGKCWCGKGNPLHDHPTIPNACLKGVCGSKSKCAHGNKSSCRKPCHPGPCKYECGRCANDRLPSPPNMNTIWGRFKSKRLNFCIIFGKFMLILALLGGVCTYIAFHIKWHTQPYLYPHFKGNLSIVEGLCLFVVGIGYFLFGGLYCTNCVIGGTKFFLEILNGNQGQIGYKFRFFRSVIGGVLLTCCIVGLYFMPVIGIIGGPDIQWYNQMKDSCRGFDTRVEIGTRFSASTYTLHSLNASIDNQTFYLAPVLAPKFGSKEPYQYFHRFSGSTANTANYAIDVDIDNGVWRELHFNGTDELTKWWASGRKQYPSVHPIFDNITITEDAIKRNGTFVTRDGHLWMPKFDLIFQGLEDSRKHAEIEPFIRVFDTQGLPHSRTEKLLSAKWNWNNRHDPSIVMRTASFGHGRQRLDMCIKEDFYYSSSGAQQKRDGVSDGSIMPLAVVAAFRMRMNEMYALNSGRPFNVKKYSEYDDVKAIA
;
A
#
# COMPACT_ATOMS: atom_id res chain seq x y z
N MET A 1 -33.01 7.46 30.30
CA MET A 1 -32.85 6.41 31.32
C MET A 1 -33.02 5.06 30.64
N ALA A 2 -32.13 4.12 30.97
CA ALA A 2 -32.01 2.71 30.52
C ALA A 2 -31.79 2.50 29.00
N SER A 3 -30.57 2.32 28.48
CA SER A 3 -29.63 1.18 28.55
C SER A 3 -30.19 -0.14 28.02
N ASN A 4 -29.71 -0.57 26.84
CA ASN A 4 -29.42 -1.98 26.57
C ASN A 4 -28.35 -2.12 25.47
N SER A 5 -27.24 -2.72 25.89
CA SER A 5 -26.08 -3.17 25.13
C SER A 5 -26.20 -4.67 24.84
N THR A 6 -25.77 -5.14 23.66
CA THR A 6 -25.09 -6.44 23.37
C THR A 6 -25.03 -6.63 21.84
N SER A 7 -23.87 -6.58 21.18
CA SER A 7 -22.86 -7.66 20.98
C SER A 7 -23.30 -8.77 20.01
N TRP A 8 -22.92 -8.71 18.74
CA TRP A 8 -22.82 -9.88 17.85
C TRP A 8 -21.61 -9.74 16.93
N MET A 9 -20.51 -10.39 17.31
CA MET A 9 -19.43 -10.87 16.43
C MET A 9 -19.34 -12.39 16.63
N ASN A 10 -18.96 -13.08 15.55
CA ASN A 10 -18.64 -14.51 15.37
C ASN A 10 -19.75 -15.42 14.85
N GLY A 11 -19.43 -16.07 13.71
CA GLY A 11 -20.02 -17.33 13.31
C GLY A 11 -20.12 -17.51 11.79
N SER A 12 -19.05 -17.99 11.14
CA SER A 12 -19.20 -18.94 10.02
C SER A 12 -17.86 -19.61 9.70
N SER A 13 -17.68 -20.78 10.29
CA SER A 13 -16.73 -21.83 9.90
C SER A 13 -17.21 -22.50 8.61
N TRP A 14 -16.35 -22.58 7.58
CA TRP A 14 -16.59 -23.45 6.43
C TRP A 14 -15.33 -24.31 6.20
N SER A 15 -15.46 -25.59 6.49
CA SER A 15 -14.52 -26.65 6.12
C SER A 15 -14.76 -27.07 4.66
N PRO A 16 -13.74 -27.40 3.86
CA PRO A 16 -13.91 -27.80 2.48
C PRO A 16 -14.05 -29.32 2.32
N SER A 17 -15.13 -29.76 1.66
CA SER A 17 -15.33 -31.12 1.18
C SER A 17 -14.68 -31.34 -0.19
N ARG A 18 -13.89 -32.40 -0.29
CA ARG A 18 -13.30 -32.99 -1.51
C ARG A 18 -14.35 -33.58 -2.44
N THR A 19 -14.19 -33.37 -3.75
CA THR A 19 -14.14 -34.37 -4.85
C THR A 19 -13.83 -33.61 -6.16
N SER A 20 -12.64 -33.78 -6.75
CA SER A 20 -12.31 -34.74 -7.82
C SER A 20 -13.03 -34.50 -9.16
N THR A 21 -12.38 -33.83 -10.12
CA THR A 21 -11.85 -34.46 -11.36
C THR A 21 -11.29 -33.42 -12.36
N LYS A 22 -10.08 -33.75 -12.88
CA LYS A 22 -9.46 -33.34 -14.16
C LYS A 22 -9.03 -31.87 -14.37
N ASN A 23 -7.74 -31.64 -14.17
CA ASN A 23 -6.97 -30.56 -14.81
C ASN A 23 -6.37 -31.08 -16.14
N PRO A 24 -6.47 -30.32 -17.24
CA PRO A 24 -5.85 -30.64 -18.52
C PRO A 24 -4.70 -29.67 -18.81
N PHE A 25 -3.65 -29.65 -18.00
CA PHE A 25 -2.37 -29.01 -18.35
C PHE A 25 -1.28 -29.71 -17.55
N ASP A 26 -0.91 -30.88 -18.06
CA ASP A 26 0.34 -31.57 -17.76
C ASP A 26 1.28 -31.17 -18.89
N ASP A 27 2.30 -30.38 -18.57
CA ASP A 27 3.52 -30.33 -19.37
C ASP A 27 4.69 -29.97 -18.46
N SER A 28 5.53 -30.99 -18.33
CA SER A 28 6.81 -31.09 -17.67
C SER A 28 7.82 -30.03 -18.10
N ASN A 29 8.56 -29.47 -17.14
CA ASN A 29 10.02 -29.40 -17.23
C ASN A 29 10.67 -29.28 -15.85
N GLY A 30 11.68 -30.12 -15.63
CA GLY A 30 12.16 -30.55 -14.32
C GLY A 30 13.06 -29.56 -13.58
N ASP A 31 13.03 -29.75 -12.26
CA ASP A 31 13.95 -29.18 -11.26
C ASP A 31 15.23 -30.06 -11.20
N PRO A 32 16.44 -29.50 -11.41
CA PRO A 32 17.67 -30.27 -11.55
C PRO A 32 18.41 -30.62 -10.24
N PHE A 33 17.80 -30.51 -9.05
CA PHE A 33 18.49 -30.87 -7.79
C PHE A 33 17.56 -31.50 -6.74
N ASP A 34 17.29 -32.81 -6.87
CA ASP A 34 16.72 -33.63 -5.77
C ASP A 34 17.64 -34.83 -5.46
N ASP A 35 18.61 -34.58 -4.58
CA ASP A 35 19.61 -35.54 -4.09
C ASP A 35 19.03 -36.44 -2.98
N ARG A 36 18.05 -37.30 -3.31
CA ARG A 36 17.41 -38.21 -2.32
C ARG A 36 17.81 -39.68 -2.39
N TYR A 37 18.85 -40.05 -3.13
CA TYR A 37 19.28 -41.46 -3.25
C TYR A 37 20.80 -41.70 -3.24
N ALA A 38 21.56 -41.07 -2.34
CA ALA A 38 22.95 -41.48 -2.10
C ALA A 38 23.13 -42.06 -0.68
N THR A 39 23.06 -43.40 -0.60
CA THR A 39 23.46 -44.21 0.57
C THR A 39 24.95 -44.64 0.46
N PRO A 40 25.59 -45.10 1.57
CA PRO A 40 26.95 -44.74 1.95
C PRO A 40 28.01 -45.81 1.62
N LEU A 41 29.29 -45.44 1.73
CA LEU A 41 30.42 -46.38 1.72
C LEU A 41 31.30 -46.16 2.97
N GLN A 42 31.44 -47.25 3.72
CA GLN A 42 32.30 -47.44 4.88
C GLN A 42 33.76 -47.75 4.49
N ASP A 43 34.66 -47.31 5.36
CA ASP A 43 35.89 -47.93 5.86
C ASP A 43 36.81 -48.70 4.91
N ILE A 44 38.02 -48.16 4.72
CA ILE A 44 39.27 -48.94 4.59
C ILE A 44 40.37 -48.25 5.40
N GLU A 45 40.84 -48.94 6.44
CA GLU A 45 42.06 -48.65 7.18
C GLU A 45 43.32 -49.05 6.38
N THR A 46 44.42 -48.35 6.66
CA THR A 46 45.82 -48.80 6.89
C THR A 46 46.87 -47.96 6.13
N GLY A 47 47.96 -47.61 6.83
CA GLY A 47 49.22 -47.20 6.19
C GLY A 47 50.05 -46.13 6.88
N THR A 48 50.77 -46.52 7.92
CA THR A 48 51.83 -45.80 8.66
C THR A 48 52.94 -45.23 7.77
N THR A 49 53.43 -43.99 8.02
CA THR A 49 54.86 -43.67 8.28
C THR A 49 55.11 -42.18 8.50
N ALA A 50 56.06 -41.91 9.39
CA ALA A 50 56.47 -40.63 9.94
C ALA A 50 57.20 -39.72 8.95
N ARG A 51 57.10 -38.40 9.16
CA ARG A 51 58.22 -37.48 8.98
C ARG A 51 58.08 -36.21 9.82
N LEU A 52 59.08 -35.98 10.66
CA LEU A 52 59.37 -34.74 11.38
C LEU A 52 59.54 -33.57 10.39
N SER A 53 59.10 -32.38 10.78
CA SER A 53 59.78 -31.12 10.48
C SER A 53 59.45 -30.09 11.57
N SER A 54 60.51 -29.51 12.09
CA SER A 54 60.67 -28.61 13.23
C SER A 54 60.33 -27.15 12.93
N GLU A 55 60.42 -26.32 13.98
CA GLU A 55 60.35 -24.84 14.04
C GLU A 55 58.92 -24.31 14.29
N THR A 56 58.62 -23.52 15.32
CA THR A 56 59.49 -22.67 16.16
C THR A 56 58.84 -22.51 17.55
N GLN A 57 59.63 -22.84 18.56
CA GLN A 57 59.36 -22.63 19.98
C GLN A 57 60.08 -21.33 20.36
N GLN A 58 59.39 -20.30 20.84
CA GLN A 58 60.01 -19.28 21.68
C GLN A 58 59.00 -18.53 22.55
N GLN A 59 59.32 -18.54 23.85
CA GLN A 59 58.80 -17.72 24.96
C GLN A 59 57.62 -18.26 25.76
N ASP A 60 57.84 -19.43 26.37
CA ASP A 60 57.55 -19.61 27.79
C ASP A 60 58.78 -19.13 28.59
N ALA A 61 58.62 -18.03 29.34
CA ALA A 61 59.54 -17.63 30.40
C ALA A 61 58.82 -17.82 31.74
N VAL A 62 59.26 -18.83 32.46
CA VAL A 62 59.03 -19.03 33.89
C VAL A 62 59.67 -17.86 34.63
N ASP A 63 58.87 -17.11 35.39
CA ASP A 63 59.38 -16.17 36.38
C ASP A 63 58.59 -16.36 37.69
N GLN A 64 59.06 -17.32 38.49
CA GLN A 64 58.83 -17.35 39.92
C GLN A 64 59.76 -16.32 40.56
N SER A 65 59.37 -15.04 40.50
CA SER A 65 59.79 -14.04 41.47
C SER A 65 58.56 -13.66 42.29
N GLY A 66 58.74 -13.34 43.57
CA GLY A 66 57.66 -12.86 44.43
C GLY A 66 57.09 -11.55 43.87
N VAL A 67 56.11 -11.62 42.98
CA VAL A 67 55.46 -10.46 42.37
C VAL A 67 54.70 -9.73 43.47
N LEU A 68 55.30 -8.64 43.97
CA LEU A 68 54.60 -7.64 44.75
C LEU A 68 53.31 -7.28 44.00
N SER A 69 52.17 -7.37 44.69
CA SER A 69 50.88 -6.96 44.11
C SER A 69 51.02 -5.57 43.51
N GLU A 70 50.44 -5.31 42.33
CA GLU A 70 50.58 -4.03 41.59
C GLU A 70 50.34 -2.78 42.46
N GLU A 71 49.45 -2.90 43.44
CA GLU A 71 49.23 -1.94 44.53
C GLU A 71 50.51 -1.55 45.29
N LYS A 72 51.30 -2.52 45.75
CA LYS A 72 52.57 -2.32 46.47
C LYS A 72 53.62 -1.73 45.55
N ARG A 73 53.71 -2.21 44.31
CA ARG A 73 54.65 -1.69 43.31
C ARG A 73 54.42 -0.19 43.07
N ILE A 74 53.17 0.23 42.87
CA ILE A 74 52.84 1.64 42.66
C ILE A 74 53.24 2.50 43.87
N ILE A 75 53.03 2.02 45.10
CA ILE A 75 53.38 2.79 46.31
C ILE A 75 54.91 2.88 46.46
N GLU A 76 55.62 1.77 46.30
CA GLU A 76 57.08 1.71 46.39
C GLU A 76 57.75 2.56 45.30
N ASP A 77 57.21 2.57 44.08
CA ASP A 77 57.75 3.38 42.99
C ASP A 77 57.56 4.90 43.24
N ILE A 78 56.50 5.32 43.94
CA ILE A 78 56.33 6.72 44.37
C ILE A 78 57.32 7.06 45.50
N GLN A 79 57.46 6.18 46.48
CA GLN A 79 58.34 6.40 47.63
C GLN A 79 59.81 6.47 47.22
N ASN A 80 60.22 5.64 46.26
CA ASN A 80 61.58 5.63 45.71
C ASN A 80 61.77 6.61 44.54
N GLU A 81 60.79 7.48 44.28
CA GLU A 81 60.82 8.49 43.20
C GLU A 81 61.06 7.93 41.78
N ARG A 82 60.68 6.67 41.56
CA ARG A 82 60.85 5.95 40.28
C ARG A 82 59.73 6.22 39.27
N MET A 83 58.59 6.76 39.71
CA MET A 83 57.53 7.20 38.81
C MET A 83 57.61 8.70 38.51
N SER A 84 57.66 9.05 37.23
CA SER A 84 57.54 10.42 36.75
C SER A 84 56.11 10.74 36.29
N CYS A 85 55.71 11.99 36.43
CA CYS A 85 54.45 12.46 35.91
C CYS A 85 54.54 12.61 34.38
N GLU A 86 53.72 11.89 33.62
CA GLU A 86 53.71 11.92 32.13
C GLU A 86 53.46 13.31 31.50
N ILE A 87 53.08 14.33 32.30
CA ILE A 87 52.74 15.68 31.82
C ILE A 87 53.89 16.66 32.08
N CYS A 88 54.49 16.66 33.28
CA CYS A 88 55.57 17.60 33.64
C CYS A 88 56.94 16.93 33.78
N LEU A 89 57.02 15.61 33.62
CA LEU A 89 58.21 14.77 33.73
C LEU A 89 58.91 14.78 35.11
N GLU A 90 58.43 15.58 36.07
CA GLU A 90 58.91 15.57 37.45
C GLU A 90 58.51 14.27 38.19
N PRO A 91 59.32 13.81 39.16
CA PRO A 91 58.97 12.68 40.02
C PRO A 91 57.66 12.92 40.77
N VAL A 92 56.80 11.91 40.78
CA VAL A 92 55.58 11.90 41.59
C VAL A 92 55.97 11.64 43.05
N ARG A 93 55.59 12.54 43.97
CA ARG A 93 55.89 12.42 45.40
C ARG A 93 54.65 12.66 46.24
N PHE A 94 54.56 11.99 47.39
CA PHE A 94 53.58 12.31 48.42
C PHE A 94 54.03 13.60 49.13
N ALA A 95 53.35 14.73 48.93
CA ALA A 95 53.60 15.98 49.68
C ALA A 95 52.31 16.62 50.21
N LYS A 96 52.40 17.37 51.31
CA LYS A 96 51.26 17.91 52.10
C LYS A 96 50.26 18.76 51.28
N ASP A 97 50.67 19.28 50.13
CA ASP A 97 49.84 20.07 49.19
C ASP A 97 49.84 19.55 47.74
N ARG A 98 50.35 18.34 47.49
CA ARG A 98 50.42 17.74 46.15
C ARG A 98 49.51 16.51 46.06
N TYR A 99 48.25 16.72 45.70
CA TYR A 99 47.33 15.62 45.41
C TYR A 99 47.76 14.88 44.15
N LEU A 100 47.56 13.56 44.17
CA LEU A 100 47.80 12.70 43.02
C LEU A 100 46.47 12.34 42.36
N TRP A 101 46.50 12.20 41.04
CA TRP A 101 45.41 11.64 40.26
C TRP A 101 45.87 10.33 39.62
N ASN A 102 44.99 9.33 39.60
CA ASN A 102 45.22 8.08 38.89
C ASN A 102 44.15 7.79 37.84
N CYS A 103 44.58 7.27 36.69
CA CYS A 103 43.65 6.77 35.69
C CYS A 103 42.97 5.49 36.20
N LYS A 104 41.66 5.37 35.99
CA LYS A 104 40.92 4.16 36.38
C LYS A 104 41.14 2.99 35.43
N SER A 105 41.56 3.26 34.19
CA SER A 105 41.76 2.26 33.15
C SER A 105 43.19 1.72 33.10
N CYS A 106 44.19 2.59 33.13
CA CYS A 106 45.61 2.19 33.04
C CYS A 106 46.41 2.38 34.34
N HIS A 107 45.78 2.92 35.39
CA HIS A 107 46.40 3.11 36.71
C HIS A 107 47.63 4.03 36.76
N ALA A 108 47.93 4.76 35.67
CA ALA A 108 48.95 5.80 35.64
C ALA A 108 48.69 6.86 36.70
N VAL A 109 49.73 7.25 37.44
CA VAL A 109 49.68 8.27 38.50
C VAL A 109 50.33 9.56 37.99
N THR A 110 49.67 10.70 38.19
CA THR A 110 50.17 12.03 37.82
C THR A 110 49.83 13.05 38.89
N HIS A 111 50.50 14.21 38.89
CA HIS A 111 50.11 15.33 39.74
C HIS A 111 48.70 15.81 39.37
N HIS A 112 47.81 15.93 40.35
CA HIS A 112 46.43 16.38 40.12
C HIS A 112 46.37 17.73 39.39
N ARG A 113 47.28 18.65 39.71
CA ARG A 113 47.39 19.96 39.04
C ARG A 113 47.72 19.80 37.55
N CYS A 114 48.67 18.92 37.21
CA CYS A 114 49.04 18.64 35.83
C CYS A 114 47.86 18.02 35.07
N THR A 115 47.19 17.02 35.63
CA THR A 115 46.00 16.41 35.01
C THR A 115 44.88 17.43 34.79
N LYS A 116 44.66 18.34 35.75
CA LYS A 116 43.64 19.38 35.66
C LYS A 116 43.93 20.39 34.55
N LEU A 117 45.20 20.71 34.31
CA LEU A 117 45.62 21.56 33.19
C LEU A 117 45.48 20.82 31.86
N TRP A 118 45.92 19.56 31.81
CA TRP A 118 45.78 18.70 30.63
C TRP A 118 44.33 18.57 30.17
N ALA A 119 43.41 18.23 31.09
CA ALA A 119 41.99 18.11 30.80
C ALA A 119 41.32 19.42 30.32
N LYS A 120 41.91 20.58 30.63
CA LYS A 120 41.45 21.88 30.12
C LYS A 120 42.01 22.20 28.73
N ALA A 121 43.23 21.76 28.44
CA ALA A 121 43.90 22.02 27.17
C ALA A 121 43.36 21.14 26.03
N GLU A 122 42.96 19.89 26.34
CA GLU A 122 42.48 18.93 25.32
C GLU A 122 41.05 18.42 25.57
N PRO A 123 40.01 19.26 25.40
CA PRO A 123 38.63 18.80 25.46
C PRO A 123 38.22 18.03 24.18
N ILE A 124 37.49 16.93 24.35
CA ILE A 124 36.89 16.17 23.24
C ILE A 124 35.46 16.68 22.99
N GLY A 125 35.30 17.49 21.93
CA GLY A 125 34.00 18.00 21.49
C GLY A 125 33.36 19.03 22.44
N ARG A 126 32.03 19.11 22.46
CA ARG A 126 31.24 20.03 23.34
C ARG A 126 31.00 19.48 24.76
N THR A 127 31.58 18.33 25.10
CA THR A 127 31.38 17.65 26.40
C THR A 127 32.61 17.81 27.30
N LEU A 128 32.44 17.71 28.62
CA LEU A 128 33.53 17.74 29.63
C LEU A 128 34.41 16.46 29.61
N ALA A 129 34.67 15.89 28.43
CA ALA A 129 35.43 14.67 28.23
C ALA A 129 36.86 15.00 27.77
N TRP A 130 37.85 14.24 28.27
CA TRP A 130 39.27 14.46 27.97
C TRP A 130 40.02 13.11 27.91
N LYS A 131 41.18 13.06 27.24
CA LYS A 131 41.98 11.82 27.11
C LYS A 131 43.00 11.67 28.24
N CYS A 132 43.11 10.47 28.80
CA CYS A 132 44.23 10.12 29.69
C CYS A 132 45.57 10.28 28.95
N PRO A 133 46.58 10.99 29.52
CA PRO A 133 47.85 11.24 28.84
C PRO A 133 48.68 9.99 28.55
N LYS A 134 48.40 8.86 29.24
CA LYS A 134 49.14 7.60 29.05
C LYS A 134 48.44 6.60 28.14
N CYS A 135 47.13 6.39 28.31
CA CYS A 135 46.39 5.32 27.61
C CYS A 135 45.33 5.83 26.64
N GLU A 136 45.20 7.15 26.48
CA GLU A 136 44.21 7.82 25.64
C GLU A 136 42.73 7.52 25.92
N ASN A 137 42.42 6.71 26.95
CA ASN A 137 41.03 6.46 27.33
C ASN A 137 40.31 7.76 27.69
N ILE A 138 39.06 7.86 27.22
CA ILE A 138 38.21 9.03 27.40
C ILE A 138 37.64 9.05 28.82
N GLU A 139 37.99 10.08 29.58
CA GLU A 139 37.47 10.36 30.92
C GLU A 139 36.35 11.40 30.84
N HIS A 140 35.14 11.06 31.28
CA HIS A 140 33.96 11.93 31.22
C HIS A 140 33.78 12.84 32.44
N SER A 141 34.79 12.97 33.29
CA SER A 141 34.71 13.77 34.51
C SER A 141 35.96 14.61 34.73
N THR A 142 35.78 15.83 35.24
CA THR A 142 36.90 16.71 35.59
C THR A 142 37.82 16.04 36.62
N PRO A 143 39.16 16.08 36.46
CA PRO A 143 40.11 15.50 37.40
C PRO A 143 39.89 16.05 38.82
N LYS A 144 39.60 15.16 39.78
CA LYS A 144 39.43 15.52 41.20
C LYS A 144 40.64 15.00 41.99
N GLY A 145 41.17 15.82 42.90
CA GLY A 145 42.23 15.44 43.84
C GLY A 145 41.63 14.63 44.98
N LYS A 146 41.31 13.37 44.71
CA LYS A 146 40.66 12.46 45.65
C LYS A 146 41.59 11.31 46.03
N CYS A 147 41.20 10.55 47.07
CA CYS A 147 41.80 9.24 47.36
C CYS A 147 41.90 8.37 46.11
N TRP A 148 42.74 7.32 46.16
CA TRP A 148 42.78 6.27 45.12
C TRP A 148 41.39 5.71 44.75
N CYS A 149 40.48 5.68 45.72
CA CYS A 149 39.11 5.21 45.58
C CYS A 149 38.12 6.20 44.92
N GLY A 150 38.49 7.47 44.74
CA GLY A 150 37.63 8.53 44.21
C GLY A 150 36.48 8.99 45.12
N LYS A 151 36.43 8.56 46.39
CA LYS A 151 35.31 8.84 47.33
C LYS A 151 35.53 9.98 48.32
N GLY A 152 36.77 10.26 48.74
CA GLY A 152 37.06 11.27 49.77
C GLY A 152 38.35 12.04 49.51
N ASN A 153 38.66 12.98 50.41
CA ASN A 153 39.93 13.69 50.39
C ASN A 153 41.06 12.73 50.78
N PRO A 154 42.19 12.77 50.08
CA PRO A 154 43.33 11.94 50.44
C PRO A 154 43.99 12.44 51.72
N LEU A 155 44.39 11.51 52.60
CA LEU A 155 45.29 11.82 53.71
C LEU A 155 46.73 11.57 53.27
N HIS A 156 47.58 12.57 53.50
CA HIS A 156 49.00 12.50 53.23
C HIS A 156 49.72 11.64 54.30
N ASP A 157 49.45 11.90 55.58
CA ASP A 157 50.04 11.19 56.73
C ASP A 157 49.33 9.86 57.07
N HIS A 158 48.77 9.15 56.08
CA HIS A 158 48.16 7.85 56.37
C HIS A 158 49.26 6.84 56.73
N PRO A 159 49.21 6.19 57.91
CA PRO A 159 50.33 5.41 58.46
C PRO A 159 50.68 4.13 57.68
N THR A 160 49.98 3.83 56.58
CA THR A 160 50.12 2.56 55.84
C THR A 160 49.95 2.69 54.33
N ILE A 161 49.10 3.61 53.84
CA ILE A 161 48.88 3.84 52.40
C ILE A 161 48.68 5.35 52.16
N PRO A 162 49.73 6.10 51.79
CA PRO A 162 49.59 7.52 51.46
C PRO A 162 48.57 7.74 50.33
N ASN A 163 47.85 8.87 50.36
CA ASN A 163 46.79 9.21 49.41
C ASN A 163 45.53 8.30 49.50
N ALA A 164 45.38 7.51 50.58
CA ALA A 164 44.17 6.76 50.90
C ALA A 164 43.10 7.63 51.62
N CYS A 165 41.86 7.12 51.72
CA CYS A 165 40.79 7.75 52.49
C CYS A 165 40.72 7.23 53.94
N LEU A 166 40.27 8.07 54.88
CA LEU A 166 40.14 7.72 56.31
C LEU A 166 39.21 6.52 56.59
N LYS A 167 38.22 6.28 55.70
CA LYS A 167 37.17 5.26 55.89
C LYS A 167 37.64 3.81 55.62
N GLY A 168 38.93 3.57 55.41
CA GLY A 168 39.56 2.25 55.51
C GLY A 168 39.18 1.20 54.46
N VAL A 169 38.17 1.40 53.61
CA VAL A 169 37.74 0.44 52.55
C VAL A 169 37.44 1.18 51.23
N CYS A 170 37.95 0.66 50.11
CA CYS A 170 37.76 1.23 48.77
C CYS A 170 36.27 1.28 48.40
N GLY A 171 35.58 0.14 48.48
CA GLY A 171 34.15 0.01 48.17
C GLY A 171 33.76 0.46 46.76
N SER A 172 34.71 0.55 45.82
CA SER A 172 34.41 0.78 44.41
C SER A 172 33.39 -0.27 43.97
N LYS A 173 32.37 0.12 43.20
CA LYS A 173 31.31 -0.78 42.74
C LYS A 173 31.57 -1.14 41.27
N SER A 174 31.64 -2.42 40.96
CA SER A 174 31.69 -2.91 39.58
C SER A 174 31.01 -4.27 39.46
N LYS A 175 31.00 -4.84 38.26
CA LYS A 175 30.57 -6.22 38.03
C LYS A 175 31.72 -7.16 38.35
N CYS A 176 31.43 -8.25 39.06
CA CYS A 176 32.37 -9.36 39.18
C CYS A 176 32.48 -10.09 37.83
N ALA A 177 33.40 -11.05 37.69
CA ALA A 177 33.57 -11.83 36.46
C ALA A 177 32.28 -12.51 35.96
N HIS A 178 31.34 -12.79 36.85
CA HIS A 178 30.03 -13.38 36.55
C HIS A 178 28.93 -12.35 36.21
N GLY A 179 29.27 -11.06 36.08
CA GLY A 179 28.32 -9.99 35.73
C GLY A 179 27.51 -9.42 36.90
N ASN A 180 27.59 -10.01 38.10
CA ASN A 180 26.87 -9.56 39.29
C ASN A 180 27.53 -8.32 39.94
N LYS A 181 26.70 -7.42 40.48
CA LYS A 181 27.17 -6.21 41.18
C LYS A 181 27.91 -6.61 42.45
N SER A 182 29.15 -6.14 42.59
CA SER A 182 30.01 -6.39 43.74
C SER A 182 30.79 -5.13 44.10
N SER A 183 31.37 -5.10 45.30
CA SER A 183 32.16 -3.97 45.79
C SER A 183 33.53 -4.39 46.30
N CYS A 184 34.57 -3.62 45.97
CA CYS A 184 35.93 -3.86 46.47
C CYS A 184 35.97 -3.76 48.00
N ARG A 185 36.38 -4.84 48.69
CA ARG A 185 36.47 -4.91 50.16
C ARG A 185 37.86 -4.57 50.69
N LYS A 186 38.85 -4.38 49.82
CA LYS A 186 40.20 -3.98 50.22
C LYS A 186 40.24 -2.55 50.79
N PRO A 187 41.27 -2.22 51.58
CA PRO A 187 41.59 -0.84 51.91
C PRO A 187 41.72 0.05 50.67
N CYS A 188 41.58 1.36 50.84
CA CYS A 188 41.74 2.29 49.71
C CYS A 188 43.14 2.14 49.11
N HIS A 189 43.22 1.62 47.88
CA HIS A 189 44.46 1.18 47.26
C HIS A 189 44.61 1.77 45.85
N PRO A 190 45.86 2.02 45.37
CA PRO A 190 46.12 2.25 43.95
C PRO A 190 45.95 0.96 43.13
N GLY A 191 45.79 1.10 41.81
CA GLY A 191 45.66 -0.05 40.90
C GLY A 191 44.26 -0.68 40.81
N PRO A 192 44.12 -1.83 40.15
CA PRO A 192 42.84 -2.45 39.83
C PRO A 192 42.15 -3.00 41.09
N CYS A 193 40.84 -2.73 41.21
CA CYS A 193 40.02 -3.30 42.27
C CYS A 193 39.79 -4.80 42.05
N LYS A 194 40.02 -5.61 43.09
CA LYS A 194 39.60 -7.03 43.10
C LYS A 194 38.17 -7.13 43.64
N TYR A 195 37.31 -7.78 42.87
CA TYR A 195 35.88 -7.92 43.16
C TYR A 195 35.56 -9.37 43.51
N GLU A 196 35.54 -9.69 44.80
CA GLU A 196 35.18 -11.03 45.28
C GLU A 196 33.68 -11.27 45.13
N CYS A 197 33.32 -12.36 44.44
CA CYS A 197 31.94 -12.68 44.13
C CYS A 197 31.41 -13.72 45.12
N GLY A 198 30.95 -13.27 46.29
CA GLY A 198 30.49 -14.15 47.38
C GLY A 198 29.22 -14.99 47.10
N ARG A 199 28.58 -14.86 45.92
CA ARG A 199 27.39 -15.65 45.52
C ARG A 199 27.56 -16.45 44.22
N CYS A 200 28.74 -16.45 43.61
CA CYS A 200 28.92 -17.00 42.25
C CYS A 200 29.89 -18.18 42.18
N ALA A 201 30.12 -18.88 43.30
CA ALA A 201 31.08 -19.98 43.36
C ALA A 201 30.74 -21.14 42.39
N ASN A 202 29.50 -21.24 41.91
CA ASN A 202 29.02 -22.36 41.08
C ASN A 202 28.41 -21.97 39.72
N ASP A 203 28.39 -20.68 39.34
CA ASP A 203 27.79 -20.27 38.06
C ASP A 203 28.82 -20.34 36.92
N ARG A 204 28.54 -21.16 35.90
CA ARG A 204 29.34 -21.17 34.66
C ARG A 204 29.34 -19.76 34.06
N LEU A 205 30.54 -19.23 33.81
CA LEU A 205 30.73 -18.00 33.05
C LEU A 205 29.87 -18.06 31.78
N PRO A 206 29.02 -17.05 31.49
CA PRO A 206 28.31 -17.02 30.22
C PRO A 206 29.36 -17.04 29.11
N SER A 207 29.34 -18.12 28.32
CA SER A 207 30.28 -18.28 27.22
C SER A 207 30.12 -17.07 26.28
N PRO A 208 31.25 -16.44 25.88
CA PRO A 208 31.19 -15.36 24.91
C PRO A 208 30.46 -15.86 23.67
N PRO A 209 29.64 -15.01 23.01
CA PRO A 209 28.90 -15.42 21.83
C PRO A 209 29.88 -16.01 20.80
N ASN A 210 29.60 -17.23 20.35
CA ASN A 210 30.45 -17.91 19.38
C ASN A 210 30.38 -17.17 18.03
N MET A 211 31.37 -16.31 17.78
CA MET A 211 31.46 -15.49 16.57
C MET A 211 31.63 -16.32 15.29
N ASN A 212 31.90 -17.62 15.39
CA ASN A 212 31.99 -18.49 14.23
C ASN A 212 30.60 -18.87 13.70
N THR A 213 29.57 -18.79 14.53
CA THR A 213 28.18 -19.03 14.13
C THR A 213 27.49 -17.73 13.70
N ILE A 214 26.60 -17.81 12.70
CA ILE A 214 25.74 -16.69 12.29
C ILE A 214 24.98 -16.14 13.50
N TRP A 215 24.52 -17.02 14.38
CA TRP A 215 23.73 -16.64 15.54
C TRP A 215 24.53 -15.91 16.62
N GLY A 216 25.79 -16.29 16.85
CA GLY A 216 26.68 -15.55 17.75
C GLY A 216 27.00 -14.14 17.24
N ARG A 217 27.23 -13.98 15.93
CA ARG A 217 27.44 -12.66 15.30
C ARG A 217 26.19 -11.79 15.37
N PHE A 218 25.02 -12.40 15.21
CA PHE A 218 23.76 -11.67 15.33
C PHE A 218 23.53 -11.20 16.77
N LYS A 219 23.80 -12.07 17.75
CA LYS A 219 23.65 -11.76 19.18
C LYS A 219 24.59 -10.64 19.63
N SER A 220 25.80 -10.56 19.07
CA SER A 220 26.75 -9.46 19.36
C SER A 220 26.30 -8.11 18.80
N LYS A 221 25.50 -8.10 17.72
CA LYS A 221 24.94 -6.90 17.08
C LYS A 221 23.46 -6.65 17.37
N ARG A 222 22.93 -7.23 18.46
CA ARG A 222 21.51 -7.14 18.83
C ARG A 222 20.95 -5.72 18.84
N LEU A 223 21.72 -4.73 19.32
CA LEU A 223 21.26 -3.33 19.37
C LEU A 223 21.03 -2.74 17.96
N ASN A 224 21.96 -2.99 17.03
CA ASN A 224 21.83 -2.56 15.63
C ASN A 224 20.65 -3.25 14.97
N PHE A 225 20.44 -4.54 15.25
CA PHE A 225 19.28 -5.26 14.76
C PHE A 225 17.97 -4.68 15.28
N CYS A 226 17.86 -4.38 16.58
CA CYS A 226 16.65 -3.76 17.15
C CYS A 226 16.34 -2.40 16.51
N ILE A 227 17.37 -1.59 16.22
CA ILE A 227 17.19 -0.29 15.54
C ILE A 227 16.71 -0.50 14.10
N ILE A 228 17.32 -1.42 13.35
CA ILE A 228 16.92 -1.75 11.98
C ILE A 228 15.49 -2.31 11.95
N PHE A 229 15.17 -3.20 12.89
CA PHE A 229 13.84 -3.78 13.03
C PHE A 229 12.78 -2.74 13.39
N GLY A 230 13.06 -1.84 14.35
CA GLY A 230 12.15 -0.75 14.69
C GLY A 230 11.88 0.18 13.51
N LYS A 231 12.93 0.53 12.74
CA LYS A 231 12.81 1.27 11.49
C LYS A 231 11.95 0.53 10.46
N PHE A 232 12.15 -0.77 10.32
CA PHE A 232 11.38 -1.61 9.40
C PHE A 232 9.89 -1.69 9.79
N MET A 233 9.58 -1.85 11.08
CA MET A 233 8.20 -1.85 11.56
C MET A 233 7.50 -0.51 11.33
N LEU A 234 8.21 0.61 11.48
CA LEU A 234 7.67 1.93 11.15
C LEU A 234 7.35 2.05 9.65
N ILE A 235 8.23 1.54 8.77
CA ILE A 235 7.97 1.49 7.32
C ILE A 235 6.73 0.67 7.04
N LEU A 236 6.61 -0.52 7.62
CA LEU A 236 5.45 -1.38 7.41
C LEU A 236 4.15 -0.72 7.89
N ALA A 237 4.17 0.01 9.00
CA ALA A 237 3.01 0.76 9.48
C ALA A 237 2.62 1.90 8.52
N LEU A 238 3.60 2.68 8.04
CA LEU A 238 3.36 3.72 7.04
C LEU A 238 2.85 3.15 5.72
N LEU A 239 3.46 2.06 5.24
CA LEU A 239 3.03 1.34 4.04
C LEU A 239 1.62 0.79 4.21
N GLY A 240 1.27 0.25 5.38
CA GLY A 240 -0.09 -0.18 5.71
C GLY A 240 -1.11 0.96 5.63
N GLY A 241 -0.76 2.15 6.11
CA GLY A 241 -1.56 3.36 5.96
C GLY A 241 -1.75 3.75 4.49
N VAL A 242 -0.66 3.76 3.71
CA VAL A 242 -0.68 4.04 2.26
C VAL A 242 -1.51 2.99 1.51
N CYS A 243 -1.36 1.70 1.80
CA CYS A 243 -2.15 0.64 1.18
C CYS A 243 -3.64 0.76 1.50
N THR A 244 -3.98 1.15 2.73
CA THR A 244 -5.37 1.41 3.13
C THR A 244 -5.94 2.58 2.33
N TYR A 245 -5.17 3.66 2.20
CA TYR A 245 -5.55 4.81 1.38
C TYR A 245 -5.73 4.42 -0.10
N ILE A 246 -4.81 3.63 -0.67
CA ILE A 246 -4.92 3.11 -2.04
C ILE A 246 -6.20 2.29 -2.22
N ALA A 247 -6.56 1.46 -1.25
CA ALA A 247 -7.80 0.70 -1.31
C ALA A 247 -9.03 1.62 -1.37
N PHE A 248 -9.05 2.71 -0.60
CA PHE A 248 -10.11 3.72 -0.67
C PHE A 248 -10.11 4.48 -1.98
N HIS A 249 -8.94 4.92 -2.46
CA HIS A 249 -8.75 5.55 -3.76
C HIS A 249 -9.34 4.69 -4.89
N ILE A 250 -8.92 3.42 -4.98
CA ILE A 250 -9.45 2.47 -5.95
C ILE A 250 -10.98 2.37 -5.82
N LYS A 251 -11.51 2.26 -4.59
CA LYS A 251 -12.94 2.13 -4.36
C LYS A 251 -13.73 3.37 -4.80
N TRP A 252 -13.24 4.57 -4.52
CA TRP A 252 -13.92 5.82 -4.91
C TRP A 252 -13.98 5.99 -6.43
N HIS A 253 -12.91 5.62 -7.14
CA HIS A 253 -12.86 5.70 -8.60
C HIS A 253 -13.59 4.55 -9.32
N THR A 254 -13.73 3.38 -8.69
CA THR A 254 -14.38 2.20 -9.29
C THR A 254 -15.83 1.97 -8.88
N GLN A 255 -16.26 2.55 -7.76
CA GLN A 255 -17.61 2.41 -7.21
C GLN A 255 -18.28 3.78 -6.99
N PRO A 256 -18.39 4.62 -8.03
CA PRO A 256 -19.00 5.95 -7.90
C PRO A 256 -20.47 5.91 -7.46
N TYR A 257 -21.19 4.82 -7.74
CA TYR A 257 -22.56 4.62 -7.27
C TYR A 257 -22.68 4.55 -5.73
N LEU A 258 -21.61 4.19 -5.01
CA LEU A 258 -21.58 4.24 -3.54
C LEU A 258 -21.17 5.62 -3.01
N TYR A 259 -20.49 6.42 -3.84
CA TYR A 259 -19.92 7.71 -3.45
C TYR A 259 -20.17 8.79 -4.53
N PRO A 260 -21.43 9.06 -4.89
CA PRO A 260 -21.76 9.99 -5.98
C PRO A 260 -21.15 11.38 -5.80
N HIS A 261 -21.09 11.87 -4.57
CA HIS A 261 -20.56 13.19 -4.25
C HIS A 261 -19.03 13.27 -4.20
N PHE A 262 -18.32 12.15 -4.33
CA PHE A 262 -16.87 12.11 -4.20
C PHE A 262 -16.19 13.02 -5.23
N LYS A 263 -16.59 12.91 -6.50
CA LYS A 263 -15.97 13.66 -7.60
C LYS A 263 -16.17 15.17 -7.48
N GLY A 264 -17.33 15.61 -6.97
CA GLY A 264 -17.65 17.03 -6.81
C GLY A 264 -16.97 17.69 -5.60
N ASN A 265 -16.93 17.00 -4.46
CA ASN A 265 -16.55 17.64 -3.18
C ASN A 265 -15.18 17.19 -2.65
N LEU A 266 -14.76 15.95 -2.92
CA LEU A 266 -13.62 15.32 -2.25
C LEU A 266 -12.45 15.03 -3.19
N SER A 267 -12.67 15.00 -4.51
CA SER A 267 -11.61 14.70 -5.48
C SER A 267 -10.47 15.73 -5.47
N ILE A 268 -10.76 17.01 -5.19
CA ILE A 268 -9.71 18.05 -5.05
C ILE A 268 -8.85 17.78 -3.81
N VAL A 269 -9.49 17.43 -2.69
CA VAL A 269 -8.79 17.09 -1.44
C VAL A 269 -7.96 15.83 -1.62
N GLU A 270 -8.49 14.81 -2.31
CA GLU A 270 -7.74 13.61 -2.69
C GLU A 270 -6.51 13.96 -3.54
N GLY A 271 -6.67 14.81 -4.55
CA GLY A 271 -5.56 15.26 -5.41
C GLY A 271 -4.47 15.97 -4.62
N LEU A 272 -4.83 16.87 -3.70
CA LEU A 272 -3.89 17.53 -2.81
C LEU A 272 -3.20 16.54 -1.85
N CYS A 273 -3.94 15.59 -1.30
CA CYS A 273 -3.38 14.52 -0.48
C CYS A 273 -2.40 13.67 -1.27
N LEU A 274 -2.75 13.25 -2.49
CA LEU A 274 -1.87 12.49 -3.40
C LEU A 274 -0.61 13.28 -3.76
N PHE A 275 -0.74 14.58 -3.98
CA PHE A 275 0.39 15.45 -4.28
C PHE A 275 1.33 15.57 -3.08
N VAL A 276 0.80 15.87 -1.89
CA VAL A 276 1.58 16.00 -0.65
C VAL A 276 2.23 14.66 -0.27
N VAL A 277 1.47 13.57 -0.31
CA VAL A 277 1.97 12.22 -0.06
C VAL A 277 2.98 11.83 -1.12
N GLY A 278 2.75 12.14 -2.39
CA GLY A 278 3.67 11.89 -3.49
C GLY A 278 5.00 12.58 -3.30
N ILE A 279 5.01 13.90 -3.06
CA ILE A 279 6.23 14.67 -2.78
C ILE A 279 6.95 14.09 -1.56
N GLY A 280 6.21 13.86 -0.47
CA GLY A 280 6.79 13.30 0.76
C GLY A 280 7.40 11.91 0.54
N TYR A 281 6.70 11.06 -0.20
CA TYR A 281 7.09 9.69 -0.51
C TYR A 281 8.31 9.65 -1.43
N PHE A 282 8.34 10.45 -2.50
CA PHE A 282 9.45 10.48 -3.43
C PHE A 282 10.71 11.13 -2.85
N LEU A 283 10.58 12.28 -2.18
CA LEU A 283 11.74 12.99 -1.63
C LEU A 283 12.31 12.29 -0.41
N PHE A 284 11.47 11.98 0.58
CA PHE A 284 11.96 11.40 1.84
C PHE A 284 12.02 9.88 1.78
N GLY A 285 11.03 9.23 1.16
CA GLY A 285 10.99 7.77 1.03
C GLY A 285 12.14 7.25 0.17
N GLY A 286 12.46 7.90 -0.96
CA GLY A 286 13.60 7.53 -1.80
C GLY A 286 14.93 7.59 -1.04
N LEU A 287 15.25 8.74 -0.43
CA LEU A 287 16.45 8.92 0.39
C LEU A 287 16.53 7.90 1.54
N TYR A 288 15.40 7.62 2.16
CA TYR A 288 15.32 6.68 3.27
C TYR A 288 15.50 5.22 2.81
N CYS A 289 14.90 4.83 1.68
CA CYS A 289 15.10 3.52 1.05
C CYS A 289 16.57 3.30 0.69
N THR A 290 17.25 4.30 0.10
CA THR A 290 18.69 4.22 -0.19
C THR A 290 19.49 3.99 1.10
N ASN A 291 19.20 4.73 2.17
CA ASN A 291 19.85 4.54 3.47
C ASN A 291 19.59 3.16 4.08
N CYS A 292 18.37 2.64 3.95
CA CYS A 292 18.01 1.28 4.38
C CYS A 292 18.73 0.19 3.57
N VAL A 293 18.84 0.36 2.25
CA VAL A 293 19.59 -0.57 1.38
C VAL A 293 21.06 -0.55 1.75
N ILE A 294 21.69 0.61 1.88
CA ILE A 294 23.12 0.72 2.23
C ILE A 294 23.37 0.14 3.63
N GLY A 295 22.56 0.51 4.62
CA GLY A 295 22.72 0.03 6.00
C GLY A 295 22.41 -1.46 6.14
N GLY A 296 21.36 -1.94 5.47
CA GLY A 296 20.94 -3.34 5.46
C GLY A 296 21.97 -4.23 4.76
N THR A 297 22.38 -3.87 3.54
CA THR A 297 23.41 -4.62 2.80
C THR A 297 24.70 -4.70 3.61
N LYS A 298 25.19 -3.59 4.19
CA LYS A 298 26.37 -3.61 5.05
C LYS A 298 26.21 -4.54 6.26
N PHE A 299 25.06 -4.50 6.93
CA PHE A 299 24.76 -5.37 8.06
C PHE A 299 24.74 -6.86 7.65
N PHE A 300 24.04 -7.20 6.56
CA PHE A 300 23.96 -8.58 6.07
C PHE A 300 25.32 -9.07 5.56
N LEU A 301 26.09 -8.23 4.87
CA LEU A 301 27.46 -8.55 4.44
C LEU A 301 28.36 -8.82 5.64
N GLU A 302 28.28 -8.03 6.71
CA GLU A 302 29.05 -8.26 7.94
C GLU A 302 28.62 -9.55 8.67
N ILE A 303 27.32 -9.88 8.67
CA ILE A 303 26.81 -11.11 9.27
C ILE A 303 27.22 -12.35 8.45
N LEU A 304 27.10 -12.29 7.12
CA LEU A 304 27.30 -13.40 6.20
C LEU A 304 28.78 -13.68 5.90
N ASN A 305 29.60 -12.63 5.71
CA ASN A 305 31.00 -12.80 5.30
C ASN A 305 31.94 -13.20 6.44
N GLY A 306 31.50 -13.13 7.70
CA GLY A 306 32.26 -13.62 8.85
C GLY A 306 33.66 -13.04 9.04
N ASN A 307 34.43 -13.66 9.93
CA ASN A 307 35.83 -13.29 10.13
C ASN A 307 36.67 -13.70 8.91
N GLN A 308 37.58 -12.81 8.51
CA GLN A 308 38.35 -12.81 7.27
C GLN A 308 39.18 -14.08 7.00
N GLY A 309 39.34 -14.96 8.01
CA GLY A 309 40.15 -16.18 7.94
C GLY A 309 39.44 -17.49 7.59
N GLN A 310 38.09 -17.55 7.49
CA GLN A 310 37.37 -18.84 7.38
C GLN A 310 36.63 -19.10 6.05
N ILE A 311 36.48 -18.11 5.16
CA ILE A 311 35.66 -18.26 3.95
C ILE A 311 36.53 -18.03 2.70
N GLY A 312 36.63 -19.05 1.86
CA GLY A 312 37.36 -18.98 0.59
C GLY A 312 36.87 -17.85 -0.32
N TYR A 313 37.81 -17.15 -0.96
CA TYR A 313 37.58 -15.91 -1.71
C TYR A 313 36.47 -16.01 -2.77
N LYS A 314 36.31 -17.18 -3.41
CA LYS A 314 35.32 -17.43 -4.48
C LYS A 314 33.86 -17.35 -4.00
N PHE A 315 33.53 -17.86 -2.82
CA PHE A 315 32.13 -17.88 -2.32
C PHE A 315 31.67 -16.53 -1.74
N ARG A 316 32.61 -15.66 -1.36
CA ARG A 316 32.33 -14.35 -0.77
C ARG A 316 31.72 -13.38 -1.77
N PHE A 317 32.24 -13.37 -3.00
CA PHE A 317 31.75 -12.49 -4.06
C PHE A 317 30.30 -12.82 -4.42
N PHE A 318 30.01 -14.11 -4.66
CA PHE A 318 28.69 -14.56 -5.10
C PHE A 318 27.58 -14.25 -4.07
N ARG A 319 27.81 -14.56 -2.79
CA ARG A 319 26.84 -14.27 -1.71
C ARG A 319 26.62 -12.78 -1.49
N SER A 320 27.68 -11.98 -1.63
CA SER A 320 27.61 -10.53 -1.42
C SER A 320 26.82 -9.84 -2.52
N VAL A 321 27.07 -10.22 -3.78
CA VAL A 321 26.41 -9.64 -4.95
C VAL A 321 24.94 -10.10 -5.02
N ILE A 322 24.67 -11.41 -4.94
CA ILE A 322 23.30 -11.93 -5.09
C ILE A 322 22.41 -11.47 -3.93
N GLY A 323 22.90 -11.55 -2.69
CA GLY A 323 22.14 -11.11 -1.52
C GLY A 323 21.85 -9.61 -1.57
N GLY A 324 22.82 -8.80 -2.00
CA GLY A 324 22.64 -7.36 -2.19
C GLY A 324 21.62 -7.03 -3.28
N VAL A 325 21.71 -7.70 -4.44
CA VAL A 325 20.79 -7.49 -5.57
C VAL A 325 19.36 -7.90 -5.20
N LEU A 326 19.16 -9.09 -4.63
CA LEU A 326 17.82 -9.55 -4.22
C LEU A 326 17.19 -8.61 -3.18
N LEU A 327 17.95 -8.20 -2.16
CA LEU A 327 17.45 -7.26 -1.15
C LEU A 327 17.07 -5.91 -1.78
N THR A 328 17.89 -5.43 -2.73
CA THR A 328 17.62 -4.20 -3.47
C THR A 328 16.34 -4.34 -4.29
N CYS A 329 16.18 -5.41 -5.07
CA CYS A 329 14.98 -5.69 -5.85
C CYS A 329 13.73 -5.76 -4.97
N CYS A 330 13.79 -6.41 -3.81
CA CYS A 330 12.66 -6.47 -2.87
C CYS A 330 12.28 -5.08 -2.34
N ILE A 331 13.26 -4.27 -1.92
CA ILE A 331 13.00 -2.91 -1.40
C ILE A 331 12.46 -2.00 -2.51
N VAL A 332 13.04 -2.08 -3.71
CA VAL A 332 12.60 -1.33 -4.89
C VAL A 332 11.18 -1.75 -5.28
N GLY A 333 10.87 -3.04 -5.31
CA GLY A 333 9.53 -3.55 -5.59
C GLY A 333 8.49 -3.08 -4.57
N LEU A 334 8.80 -3.15 -3.27
CA LEU A 334 7.95 -2.62 -2.21
C LEU A 334 7.75 -1.10 -2.32
N TYR A 335 8.78 -0.38 -2.78
CA TYR A 335 8.73 1.07 -2.97
C TYR A 335 7.88 1.47 -4.19
N PHE A 336 7.90 0.71 -5.28
CA PHE A 336 7.09 1.02 -6.47
C PHE A 336 5.64 0.51 -6.38
N MET A 337 5.36 -0.47 -5.52
CA MET A 337 4.01 -1.03 -5.33
C MET A 337 2.92 0.03 -5.07
N PRO A 338 3.12 1.02 -4.16
CA PRO A 338 2.15 2.09 -3.96
C PRO A 338 1.90 2.95 -5.20
N VAL A 339 2.95 3.25 -5.97
CA VAL A 339 2.84 4.07 -7.19
C VAL A 339 1.98 3.35 -8.23
N ILE A 340 2.23 2.05 -8.43
CA ILE A 340 1.41 1.21 -9.32
C ILE A 340 -0.03 1.13 -8.82
N GLY A 341 -0.23 0.99 -7.50
CA GLY A 341 -1.57 0.93 -6.89
C GLY A 341 -2.38 2.22 -7.03
N ILE A 342 -1.73 3.39 -6.96
CA ILE A 342 -2.39 4.69 -7.16
C ILE A 342 -2.70 4.90 -8.64
N ILE A 343 -1.72 4.72 -9.53
CA ILE A 343 -1.87 5.07 -10.95
C ILE A 343 -2.66 4.01 -11.71
N GLY A 344 -2.28 2.74 -11.57
CA GLY A 344 -2.87 1.62 -12.32
C GLY A 344 -3.98 0.88 -11.57
N GLY A 345 -4.05 1.01 -10.25
CA GLY A 345 -5.03 0.29 -9.42
C GLY A 345 -6.48 0.54 -9.83
N PRO A 346 -6.93 1.81 -9.99
CA PRO A 346 -8.29 2.11 -10.43
C PRO A 346 -8.63 1.47 -11.78
N ASP A 347 -7.72 1.54 -12.76
CA ASP A 347 -7.94 1.02 -14.12
C ASP A 347 -8.00 -0.51 -14.14
N ILE A 348 -7.13 -1.19 -13.39
CA ILE A 348 -7.12 -2.65 -13.27
C ILE A 348 -8.40 -3.13 -12.56
N GLN A 349 -8.76 -2.47 -11.46
CA GLN A 349 -9.94 -2.83 -10.70
C GLN A 349 -11.22 -2.54 -11.48
N TRP A 350 -11.27 -1.44 -12.24
CA TRP A 350 -12.38 -1.13 -13.14
C TRP A 350 -12.59 -2.25 -14.17
N TYR A 351 -11.50 -2.67 -14.84
CA TYR A 351 -11.54 -3.77 -15.80
C TYR A 351 -12.08 -5.06 -15.16
N ASN A 352 -11.54 -5.45 -14.01
CA ASN A 352 -11.99 -6.65 -13.29
C ASN A 352 -13.46 -6.56 -12.85
N GLN A 353 -13.92 -5.38 -12.46
CA GLN A 353 -15.31 -5.15 -12.09
C GLN A 353 -16.25 -5.24 -13.30
N MET A 354 -15.84 -4.68 -14.45
CA MET A 354 -16.74 -4.48 -15.59
C MET A 354 -16.69 -5.60 -16.64
N LYS A 355 -15.59 -6.34 -16.79
CA LYS A 355 -15.38 -7.32 -17.89
C LYS A 355 -16.51 -8.33 -18.07
N ASP A 356 -17.11 -8.78 -16.97
CA ASP A 356 -18.16 -9.80 -16.98
C ASP A 356 -19.57 -9.23 -16.89
N SER A 357 -19.72 -7.89 -16.90
CA SER A 357 -21.00 -7.21 -16.67
C SER A 357 -22.09 -7.67 -17.63
N CYS A 358 -21.71 -8.01 -18.86
CA CYS A 358 -22.68 -8.37 -19.89
C CYS A 358 -22.76 -9.88 -20.17
N ARG A 359 -22.34 -10.68 -19.20
CA ARG A 359 -22.55 -12.13 -19.24
C ARG A 359 -24.04 -12.45 -19.13
N GLY A 360 -24.55 -13.21 -20.10
CA GLY A 360 -25.96 -13.62 -20.19
C GLY A 360 -26.87 -12.62 -20.93
N PHE A 361 -26.30 -11.74 -21.75
CA PHE A 361 -27.02 -10.84 -22.65
C PHE A 361 -26.61 -11.12 -24.09
N ASP A 362 -27.58 -11.10 -24.99
CA ASP A 362 -27.45 -11.59 -26.36
C ASP A 362 -27.11 -10.47 -27.36
N THR A 363 -27.37 -9.21 -27.01
CA THR A 363 -27.06 -8.06 -27.87
C THR A 363 -26.13 -7.07 -27.17
N ARG A 364 -25.33 -6.37 -27.97
CA ARG A 364 -24.51 -5.21 -27.58
C ARG A 364 -24.90 -3.98 -28.38
N VAL A 365 -24.96 -2.84 -27.72
CA VAL A 365 -25.20 -1.55 -28.36
C VAL A 365 -24.17 -0.57 -27.84
N GLU A 366 -23.34 -0.01 -28.71
CA GLU A 366 -22.49 1.11 -28.31
C GLU A 366 -23.37 2.35 -28.12
N ILE A 367 -23.32 2.96 -26.94
CA ILE A 367 -24.20 4.09 -26.61
C ILE A 367 -23.45 5.42 -26.53
N GLY A 368 -22.14 5.42 -26.83
CA GLY A 368 -21.27 6.60 -26.74
C GLY A 368 -20.75 6.82 -25.31
N THR A 369 -19.48 7.22 -25.21
CA THR A 369 -18.71 7.24 -23.95
C THR A 369 -18.89 8.51 -23.13
N ARG A 370 -18.83 9.66 -23.79
CA ARG A 370 -18.89 10.98 -23.15
C ARG A 370 -20.21 11.70 -23.42
N PHE A 371 -20.80 11.42 -24.57
CA PHE A 371 -22.06 11.98 -25.00
C PHE A 371 -22.93 10.83 -25.53
N SER A 372 -24.25 10.89 -25.29
CA SER A 372 -25.27 10.14 -26.02
C SER A 372 -24.89 10.02 -27.49
N ALA A 373 -24.79 8.78 -27.98
CA ALA A 373 -24.76 8.54 -29.40
C ALA A 373 -26.03 9.13 -30.05
N SER A 374 -25.92 9.53 -31.32
CA SER A 374 -27.09 9.82 -32.17
C SER A 374 -27.47 8.63 -33.04
N THR A 375 -26.56 7.66 -33.17
CA THR A 375 -26.76 6.42 -33.93
C THR A 375 -26.44 5.24 -33.01
N TYR A 376 -27.36 4.29 -32.94
CA TYR A 376 -27.30 3.13 -32.07
C TYR A 376 -27.35 1.89 -32.94
N THR A 377 -26.24 1.17 -33.03
CA THR A 377 -26.16 -0.10 -33.76
C THR A 377 -26.27 -1.25 -32.79
N LEU A 378 -27.33 -2.04 -32.93
CA LEU A 378 -27.60 -3.24 -32.16
C LEU A 378 -26.92 -4.41 -32.84
N HIS A 379 -25.92 -4.98 -32.17
CA HIS A 379 -25.16 -6.13 -32.63
C HIS A 379 -25.56 -7.36 -31.81
N SER A 380 -26.30 -8.29 -32.44
CA SER A 380 -26.61 -9.59 -31.84
C SER A 380 -25.36 -10.46 -31.77
N LEU A 381 -25.21 -11.28 -30.72
CA LEU A 381 -24.18 -12.30 -30.62
C LEU A 381 -24.49 -13.51 -31.51
N ASN A 382 -25.74 -13.65 -31.94
CA ASN A 382 -26.11 -14.63 -32.93
C ASN A 382 -25.85 -14.05 -34.33
N ALA A 383 -24.88 -14.65 -35.02
CA ALA A 383 -24.42 -14.21 -36.34
C ALA A 383 -25.49 -14.31 -37.45
N SER A 384 -26.62 -14.98 -37.22
CA SER A 384 -27.73 -15.02 -38.18
C SER A 384 -28.60 -13.76 -38.17
N ILE A 385 -28.43 -12.87 -37.19
CA ILE A 385 -29.22 -11.65 -37.05
C ILE A 385 -28.38 -10.47 -37.52
N ASP A 386 -28.86 -9.80 -38.57
CA ASP A 386 -28.21 -8.61 -39.09
C ASP A 386 -28.22 -7.46 -38.08
N ASN A 387 -27.19 -6.61 -38.16
CA ASN A 387 -27.09 -5.42 -37.32
C ASN A 387 -28.27 -4.47 -37.58
N GLN A 388 -28.97 -4.08 -36.52
CA GLN A 388 -30.07 -3.14 -36.58
C GLN A 388 -29.58 -1.76 -36.19
N THR A 389 -30.00 -0.71 -36.90
CA THR A 389 -29.56 0.66 -36.61
C THR A 389 -30.74 1.55 -36.27
N PHE A 390 -30.59 2.30 -35.17
CA PHE A 390 -31.53 3.29 -34.70
C PHE A 390 -30.90 4.67 -34.64
N TYR A 391 -31.73 5.68 -34.81
CA TYR A 391 -31.35 7.08 -34.84
C TYR A 391 -32.09 7.82 -33.74
N LEU A 392 -31.36 8.63 -32.97
CA LEU A 392 -31.90 9.44 -31.89
C LEU A 392 -31.76 10.93 -32.26
N ALA A 393 -32.88 11.65 -32.23
CA ALA A 393 -32.89 13.10 -32.41
C ALA A 393 -33.89 13.78 -31.45
N PRO A 394 -33.58 14.98 -30.94
CA PRO A 394 -34.56 15.81 -30.23
C PRO A 394 -35.51 16.44 -31.25
N VAL A 395 -36.79 16.57 -30.89
CA VAL A 395 -37.88 17.07 -31.72
C VAL A 395 -38.61 18.20 -30.97
N LEU A 396 -38.74 19.36 -31.61
CA LEU A 396 -39.52 20.48 -31.11
C LEU A 396 -40.77 20.68 -31.97
N ALA A 397 -41.95 20.54 -31.36
CA ALA A 397 -43.28 20.67 -31.98
C ALA A 397 -44.19 21.58 -31.12
N PRO A 398 -43.87 22.88 -31.01
CA PRO A 398 -44.50 23.76 -30.04
C PRO A 398 -45.92 24.10 -30.45
N LYS A 399 -46.86 24.08 -29.49
CA LYS A 399 -48.23 24.57 -29.67
C LYS A 399 -48.43 25.79 -28.78
N PHE A 400 -48.64 26.96 -29.39
CA PHE A 400 -48.75 28.22 -28.64
C PHE A 400 -49.85 28.14 -27.57
N GLY A 401 -49.51 28.51 -26.33
CA GLY A 401 -50.43 28.51 -25.19
C GLY A 401 -50.81 27.13 -24.66
N SER A 402 -50.27 26.04 -25.23
CA SER A 402 -50.55 24.68 -24.77
C SER A 402 -49.54 24.20 -23.75
N LYS A 403 -49.98 23.35 -22.81
CA LYS A 403 -49.11 22.54 -21.93
C LYS A 403 -49.22 21.05 -22.25
N GLU A 404 -49.72 20.72 -23.43
CA GLU A 404 -49.84 19.33 -23.87
C GLU A 404 -48.45 18.66 -23.93
N PRO A 405 -48.38 17.34 -23.66
CA PRO A 405 -47.18 16.56 -23.89
C PRO A 405 -46.73 16.58 -25.36
N TYR A 406 -45.48 16.18 -25.60
CA TYR A 406 -44.84 16.11 -26.92
C TYR A 406 -44.66 17.45 -27.62
N GLN A 407 -44.59 18.56 -26.87
CA GLN A 407 -44.08 19.83 -27.41
C GLN A 407 -42.57 19.81 -27.60
N TYR A 408 -41.87 19.07 -26.75
CA TYR A 408 -40.46 18.76 -26.87
C TYR A 408 -40.22 17.31 -26.43
N PHE A 409 -39.62 16.50 -27.29
CA PHE A 409 -39.41 15.09 -27.02
C PHE A 409 -38.20 14.55 -27.79
N HIS A 410 -37.78 13.34 -27.48
CA HIS A 410 -36.72 12.65 -28.20
C HIS A 410 -37.33 11.52 -29.01
N ARG A 411 -37.04 11.49 -30.32
CA ARG A 411 -37.46 10.41 -31.20
C ARG A 411 -36.32 9.44 -31.41
N PHE A 412 -36.59 8.16 -31.13
CA PHE A 412 -35.72 7.03 -31.39
C PHE A 412 -36.33 6.17 -32.49
N SER A 413 -35.80 6.27 -33.72
CA SER A 413 -36.41 5.66 -34.92
C SER A 413 -35.50 4.64 -35.58
N GLY A 414 -36.05 3.56 -36.11
CA GLY A 414 -35.30 2.55 -36.86
C GLY A 414 -36.16 1.36 -37.26
N SER A 415 -35.51 0.22 -37.48
CA SER A 415 -36.16 -1.05 -37.78
C SER A 415 -35.56 -2.14 -36.90
N THR A 416 -36.40 -2.98 -36.30
CA THR A 416 -35.96 -4.25 -35.71
C THR A 416 -35.89 -5.32 -36.80
N ALA A 417 -35.39 -6.51 -36.47
CA ALA A 417 -35.50 -7.68 -37.35
C ALA A 417 -36.95 -8.09 -37.62
N ASN A 418 -37.91 -7.68 -36.78
CA ASN A 418 -39.30 -8.14 -36.82
C ASN A 418 -40.27 -7.04 -37.30
N THR A 419 -39.91 -5.78 -37.11
CA THR A 419 -40.77 -4.62 -37.36
C THR A 419 -39.96 -3.52 -38.05
N ALA A 420 -40.33 -3.24 -39.30
CA ALA A 420 -39.74 -2.16 -40.07
C ALA A 420 -40.35 -0.80 -39.68
N ASN A 421 -39.55 0.26 -39.81
CA ASN A 421 -40.01 1.65 -39.83
C ASN A 421 -40.85 2.06 -38.62
N TYR A 422 -40.34 1.86 -37.42
CA TYR A 422 -41.02 2.30 -36.20
C TYR A 422 -40.16 3.28 -35.41
N ALA A 423 -40.81 4.06 -34.56
CA ALA A 423 -40.17 5.02 -33.71
C ALA A 423 -40.79 5.06 -32.33
N ILE A 424 -39.99 5.54 -31.38
CA ILE A 424 -40.38 5.74 -30.01
C ILE A 424 -40.13 7.20 -29.66
N ASP A 425 -41.20 7.91 -29.33
CA ASP A 425 -41.12 9.28 -28.82
C ASP A 425 -41.11 9.23 -27.30
N VAL A 426 -40.10 9.85 -26.69
CA VAL A 426 -39.93 9.95 -25.24
C VAL A 426 -39.94 11.41 -24.83
N ASP A 427 -40.99 11.82 -24.13
CA ASP A 427 -41.11 13.13 -23.49
C ASP A 427 -40.76 12.97 -22.00
N ILE A 428 -39.51 13.31 -21.68
CA ILE A 428 -38.93 13.16 -20.35
C ILE A 428 -39.57 14.11 -19.35
N ASP A 429 -39.87 15.33 -19.78
CA ASP A 429 -40.34 16.39 -18.88
C ASP A 429 -41.80 16.16 -18.47
N ASN A 430 -42.61 15.55 -19.35
CA ASN A 430 -43.98 15.14 -19.03
C ASN A 430 -44.11 13.69 -18.55
N GLY A 431 -43.03 12.89 -18.59
CA GLY A 431 -43.05 11.50 -18.13
C GLY A 431 -43.85 10.55 -19.02
N VAL A 432 -43.93 10.83 -20.33
CA VAL A 432 -44.75 10.06 -21.28
C VAL A 432 -43.96 9.53 -22.46
N TRP A 433 -44.45 8.45 -23.05
CA TRP A 433 -43.86 7.84 -24.24
C TRP A 433 -44.93 7.29 -25.18
N ARG A 434 -44.60 7.21 -26.47
CA ARG A 434 -45.45 6.57 -27.48
C ARG A 434 -44.62 5.83 -28.53
N GLU A 435 -45.17 4.73 -29.01
CA GLU A 435 -44.65 3.90 -30.09
C GLU A 435 -45.44 4.20 -31.36
N LEU A 436 -44.70 4.52 -32.42
CA LEU A 436 -45.21 4.91 -33.73
C LEU A 436 -44.77 3.91 -34.79
N HIS A 437 -45.68 3.50 -35.67
CA HIS A 437 -45.36 2.68 -36.84
C HIS A 437 -45.60 3.50 -38.10
N PHE A 438 -44.60 3.58 -38.97
CA PHE A 438 -44.65 4.36 -40.20
C PHE A 438 -44.70 3.45 -41.43
N ASN A 439 -45.30 3.98 -42.50
CA ASN A 439 -45.33 3.27 -43.80
C ASN A 439 -43.96 3.28 -44.50
N GLY A 440 -43.02 4.12 -44.06
CA GLY A 440 -41.68 4.25 -44.63
C GLY A 440 -40.65 4.71 -43.61
N THR A 441 -39.38 4.67 -43.99
CA THR A 441 -38.26 5.03 -43.09
C THR A 441 -38.37 6.48 -42.62
N ASP A 442 -38.07 6.72 -41.33
CA ASP A 442 -37.94 8.07 -40.78
C ASP A 442 -36.60 8.69 -41.21
N GLU A 443 -36.51 9.05 -42.50
CA GLU A 443 -35.31 9.68 -43.09
C GLU A 443 -34.97 11.01 -42.41
N LEU A 444 -35.97 11.66 -41.82
CA LEU A 444 -35.80 12.93 -41.12
C LEU A 444 -35.00 12.76 -39.82
N THR A 445 -35.43 11.86 -38.93
CA THR A 445 -34.68 11.56 -37.70
C THR A 445 -33.28 11.04 -38.03
N LYS A 446 -33.16 10.18 -39.05
CA LYS A 446 -31.87 9.68 -39.55
C LYS A 446 -30.93 10.77 -40.06
N TRP A 447 -31.45 11.73 -40.84
CA TRP A 447 -30.67 12.87 -41.32
C TRP A 447 -30.18 13.73 -40.16
N TRP A 448 -31.05 14.04 -39.19
CA TRP A 448 -30.68 14.84 -38.02
C TRP A 448 -29.68 14.15 -37.10
N ALA A 449 -29.87 12.85 -36.84
CA ALA A 449 -28.90 12.06 -36.09
C ALA A 449 -27.51 12.09 -36.74
N SER A 450 -27.45 12.11 -38.08
CA SER A 450 -26.21 12.18 -38.85
C SER A 450 -25.59 13.58 -38.85
N GLY A 451 -26.42 14.63 -39.04
CA GLY A 451 -26.00 16.04 -39.08
C GLY A 451 -25.59 16.64 -37.72
N ARG A 452 -26.00 16.05 -36.60
CA ARG A 452 -25.70 16.54 -35.24
C ARG A 452 -24.20 16.66 -34.96
N LYS A 453 -23.37 15.79 -35.53
CA LYS A 453 -21.90 15.88 -35.37
C LYS A 453 -21.33 17.18 -35.97
N GLN A 454 -22.00 17.75 -36.97
CA GLN A 454 -21.57 18.96 -37.67
C GLN A 454 -22.20 20.24 -37.09
N TYR A 455 -23.44 20.18 -36.57
CA TYR A 455 -24.18 21.35 -36.07
C TYR A 455 -24.81 21.10 -34.70
N PRO A 456 -24.02 21.10 -33.62
CA PRO A 456 -24.47 20.56 -32.35
C PRO A 456 -25.27 21.56 -31.50
N SER A 457 -25.35 22.84 -31.91
CA SER A 457 -26.12 23.91 -31.25
C SER A 457 -27.51 24.18 -31.86
N VAL A 458 -27.89 23.52 -32.95
CA VAL A 458 -29.16 23.78 -33.64
C VAL A 458 -30.18 22.72 -33.21
N HIS A 459 -31.30 23.16 -32.62
CA HIS A 459 -32.44 22.28 -32.37
C HIS A 459 -33.35 22.30 -33.60
N PRO A 460 -33.65 21.15 -34.21
CA PRO A 460 -34.57 21.11 -35.31
C PRO A 460 -35.99 21.45 -34.85
N ILE A 461 -36.56 22.47 -35.49
CA ILE A 461 -38.01 22.67 -35.49
C ILE A 461 -38.53 21.74 -36.58
N PHE A 462 -39.35 20.78 -36.17
CA PHE A 462 -40.01 19.92 -37.13
C PHE A 462 -41.38 20.49 -37.41
N ASP A 463 -41.70 20.70 -38.68
CA ASP A 463 -43.09 20.85 -39.09
C ASP A 463 -43.85 19.62 -38.60
N ASN A 464 -44.98 19.88 -37.96
CA ASN A 464 -45.80 18.92 -37.24
C ASN A 464 -46.03 17.69 -38.12
N ILE A 465 -45.22 16.63 -37.94
CA ILE A 465 -45.43 15.38 -38.65
C ILE A 465 -46.85 14.98 -38.28
N THR A 466 -47.75 14.95 -39.26
CA THR A 466 -49.13 14.52 -39.06
C THR A 466 -49.09 13.06 -38.67
N ILE A 467 -48.92 12.81 -37.38
CA ILE A 467 -49.09 11.50 -36.77
C ILE A 467 -50.60 11.24 -36.85
N THR A 468 -51.01 10.42 -37.82
CA THR A 468 -52.37 9.89 -37.83
C THR A 468 -52.56 9.05 -36.56
N GLU A 469 -53.76 9.05 -35.97
CA GLU A 469 -54.03 8.21 -34.79
C GLU A 469 -53.71 6.74 -35.07
N ASP A 470 -53.88 6.29 -36.31
CA ASP A 470 -53.53 4.95 -36.81
C ASP A 470 -52.03 4.60 -36.68
N ALA A 471 -51.14 5.59 -36.67
CA ALA A 471 -49.71 5.38 -36.51
C ALA A 471 -49.32 5.07 -35.06
N ILE A 472 -50.14 5.45 -34.07
CA ILE A 472 -49.86 5.22 -32.65
C ILE A 472 -50.30 3.80 -32.28
N LYS A 473 -49.33 2.90 -32.07
CA LYS A 473 -49.64 1.53 -31.65
C LYS A 473 -49.76 1.37 -30.15
N ARG A 474 -48.91 2.07 -29.40
CA ARG A 474 -48.87 2.01 -27.93
C ARG A 474 -48.44 3.35 -27.36
N ASN A 475 -48.96 3.67 -26.18
CA ASN A 475 -48.51 4.80 -25.38
C ASN A 475 -48.46 4.41 -23.91
N GLY A 476 -47.81 5.23 -23.09
CA GLY A 476 -47.79 5.03 -21.65
C GLY A 476 -47.03 6.12 -20.92
N THR A 477 -46.83 5.88 -19.63
CA THR A 477 -46.14 6.81 -18.73
C THR A 477 -44.96 6.11 -18.05
N PHE A 478 -44.05 6.92 -17.54
CA PHE A 478 -43.06 6.51 -16.56
C PHE A 478 -43.03 7.53 -15.43
N VAL A 479 -42.69 7.06 -14.24
CA VAL A 479 -42.65 7.89 -13.04
C VAL A 479 -41.32 7.70 -12.33
N THR A 480 -40.76 8.81 -11.84
CA THR A 480 -39.58 8.77 -11.00
C THR A 480 -40.00 8.55 -9.54
N ARG A 481 -39.45 7.53 -8.89
CA ARG A 481 -39.64 7.23 -7.47
C ARG A 481 -38.29 7.00 -6.81
N ASP A 482 -37.98 7.75 -5.75
CA ASP A 482 -36.76 7.59 -4.95
C ASP A 482 -35.45 7.54 -5.76
N GLY A 483 -35.37 8.30 -6.86
CA GLY A 483 -34.18 8.31 -7.72
C GLY A 483 -34.11 7.19 -8.77
N HIS A 484 -35.18 6.42 -8.93
CA HIS A 484 -35.31 5.38 -9.96
C HIS A 484 -36.49 5.66 -10.88
N LEU A 485 -36.41 5.17 -12.12
CA LEU A 485 -37.52 5.26 -13.07
C LEU A 485 -38.35 3.99 -13.00
N TRP A 486 -39.68 4.11 -12.96
CA TRP A 486 -40.60 2.99 -13.03
C TRP A 486 -41.54 3.14 -14.22
N MET A 487 -41.70 2.06 -15.00
CA MET A 487 -42.62 1.96 -16.13
C MET A 487 -43.72 0.93 -15.80
N PRO A 488 -44.87 1.36 -15.28
CA PRO A 488 -45.91 0.45 -14.81
C PRO A 488 -46.45 -0.48 -15.91
N LYS A 489 -46.62 0.05 -17.13
CA LYS A 489 -47.21 -0.70 -18.25
C LYS A 489 -46.35 -1.88 -18.73
N PHE A 490 -45.07 -1.88 -18.39
CA PHE A 490 -44.12 -2.92 -18.78
C PHE A 490 -43.55 -3.67 -17.57
N ASP A 491 -43.98 -3.34 -16.36
CA ASP A 491 -43.39 -3.86 -15.12
C ASP A 491 -41.86 -3.68 -15.09
N LEU A 492 -41.33 -2.56 -15.62
CA LEU A 492 -39.89 -2.30 -15.67
C LEU A 492 -39.44 -1.27 -14.62
N ILE A 493 -38.30 -1.52 -13.98
CA ILE A 493 -37.61 -0.57 -13.10
C ILE A 493 -36.22 -0.26 -13.67
N PHE A 494 -35.88 1.01 -13.79
CA PHE A 494 -34.57 1.50 -14.19
C PHE A 494 -33.85 2.04 -12.96
N GLN A 495 -32.81 1.32 -12.53
CA GLN A 495 -31.97 1.76 -11.44
C GLN A 495 -30.80 2.61 -11.94
N GLY A 496 -30.51 3.69 -11.21
CA GLY A 496 -29.35 4.56 -11.44
C GLY A 496 -29.47 5.51 -12.63
N LEU A 497 -30.58 5.50 -13.37
CA LEU A 497 -30.79 6.38 -14.53
C LEU A 497 -31.02 7.84 -14.12
N GLU A 498 -31.74 8.11 -13.04
CA GLU A 498 -31.91 9.48 -12.54
C GLU A 498 -30.64 9.95 -11.80
N ASP A 499 -30.00 9.06 -11.04
CA ASP A 499 -28.71 9.35 -10.38
C ASP A 499 -27.63 9.73 -11.39
N SER A 500 -27.60 9.09 -12.57
CA SER A 500 -26.63 9.41 -13.62
C SER A 500 -26.82 10.82 -14.21
N ARG A 501 -28.01 11.42 -14.07
CA ARG A 501 -28.26 12.84 -14.44
C ARG A 501 -27.48 13.82 -13.61
N LYS A 502 -27.25 13.49 -12.36
CA LYS A 502 -26.45 14.30 -11.44
C LYS A 502 -24.99 13.89 -11.47
N HIS A 503 -24.72 12.61 -11.75
CA HIS A 503 -23.41 11.98 -11.63
C HIS A 503 -23.12 11.10 -12.86
N ALA A 504 -22.53 11.66 -13.92
CA ALA A 504 -22.24 10.92 -15.15
C ALA A 504 -21.36 9.68 -14.93
N GLU A 505 -20.55 9.65 -13.87
CA GLU A 505 -19.79 8.47 -13.43
C GLU A 505 -20.66 7.24 -13.08
N ILE A 506 -21.96 7.41 -12.90
CA ILE A 506 -22.94 6.33 -12.63
C ILE A 506 -23.46 5.70 -13.92
N GLU A 507 -23.29 6.33 -15.09
CA GLU A 507 -23.78 5.78 -16.37
C GLU A 507 -23.38 4.32 -16.63
N PRO A 508 -22.18 3.82 -16.26
CA PRO A 508 -21.81 2.41 -16.44
C PRO A 508 -22.59 1.41 -15.57
N PHE A 509 -23.42 1.88 -14.63
CA PHE A 509 -24.06 1.08 -13.59
C PHE A 509 -25.59 0.99 -13.73
N ILE A 510 -26.16 1.61 -14.77
CA ILE A 510 -27.60 1.59 -15.04
C ILE A 510 -28.05 0.15 -15.30
N ARG A 511 -29.19 -0.23 -14.71
CA ARG A 511 -29.80 -1.55 -14.86
C ARG A 511 -31.30 -1.42 -15.06
N VAL A 512 -31.85 -2.22 -15.95
CA VAL A 512 -33.29 -2.33 -16.20
C VAL A 512 -33.74 -3.71 -15.75
N PHE A 513 -34.65 -3.74 -14.80
CA PHE A 513 -35.22 -4.95 -14.22
C PHE A 513 -36.61 -5.17 -14.79
N ASP A 514 -36.87 -6.40 -15.22
CA ASP A 514 -38.22 -6.93 -15.37
C ASP A 514 -38.71 -7.40 -14.00
N THR A 515 -39.82 -6.81 -13.57
CA THR A 515 -40.43 -7.08 -12.27
C THR A 515 -41.67 -7.96 -12.37
N GLN A 516 -42.03 -8.42 -13.57
CA GLN A 516 -43.13 -9.34 -13.76
C GLN A 516 -42.87 -10.63 -12.96
N GLY A 517 -43.80 -10.96 -12.07
CA GLY A 517 -43.70 -12.15 -11.21
C GLY A 517 -42.68 -12.05 -10.07
N LEU A 518 -42.03 -10.90 -9.85
CA LEU A 518 -41.18 -10.70 -8.67
C LEU A 518 -42.04 -10.49 -7.40
N PRO A 519 -41.61 -11.01 -6.23
CA PRO A 519 -42.26 -10.70 -4.97
C PRO A 519 -42.25 -9.20 -4.68
N HIS A 520 -43.35 -8.68 -4.12
CA HIS A 520 -43.51 -7.25 -3.81
C HIS A 520 -42.34 -6.68 -3.00
N SER A 521 -41.85 -7.42 -1.99
CA SER A 521 -40.71 -7.03 -1.16
C SER A 521 -39.40 -6.85 -1.96
N ARG A 522 -39.22 -7.61 -3.04
CA ARG A 522 -38.07 -7.45 -3.94
C ARG A 522 -38.24 -6.20 -4.80
N THR A 523 -39.43 -5.95 -5.33
CA THR A 523 -39.75 -4.75 -6.12
C THR A 523 -39.57 -3.48 -5.30
N GLU A 524 -40.06 -3.44 -4.05
CA GLU A 524 -39.82 -2.32 -3.14
C GLU A 524 -38.33 -2.09 -2.87
N LYS A 525 -37.56 -3.17 -2.67
CA LYS A 525 -36.10 -3.07 -2.50
C LYS A 525 -35.42 -2.52 -3.76
N LEU A 526 -35.91 -2.85 -4.95
CA LEU A 526 -35.41 -2.29 -6.21
C LEU A 526 -35.75 -0.80 -6.37
N LEU A 527 -36.87 -0.34 -5.83
CA LEU A 527 -37.25 1.07 -5.81
C LEU A 527 -36.56 1.87 -4.69
N SER A 528 -35.89 1.22 -3.74
CA SER A 528 -35.26 1.94 -2.64
C SER A 528 -34.12 2.85 -3.10
N ALA A 529 -34.03 4.04 -2.51
CA ALA A 529 -32.96 5.02 -2.81
C ALA A 529 -31.54 4.44 -2.62
N LYS A 530 -31.37 3.50 -1.68
CA LYS A 530 -30.11 2.79 -1.47
C LYS A 530 -30.06 1.53 -2.32
N TRP A 531 -29.38 1.62 -3.46
CA TRP A 531 -29.17 0.49 -4.34
C TRP A 531 -27.71 0.02 -4.31
N ASN A 532 -27.51 -1.30 -4.46
CA ASN A 532 -26.19 -1.90 -4.57
C ASN A 532 -26.02 -2.50 -5.96
N TRP A 533 -24.97 -2.08 -6.65
CA TRP A 533 -24.57 -2.68 -7.91
C TRP A 533 -23.74 -3.93 -7.68
N ASN A 534 -23.88 -4.92 -8.55
CA ASN A 534 -22.95 -6.03 -8.66
C ASN A 534 -22.86 -6.51 -10.12
N ASN A 535 -21.80 -7.23 -10.44
CA ASN A 535 -21.56 -7.81 -11.77
C ASN A 535 -22.12 -9.24 -11.91
N ARG A 536 -22.84 -9.76 -10.91
CA ARG A 536 -23.40 -11.11 -10.98
C ARG A 536 -24.57 -11.13 -11.96
N HIS A 537 -24.74 -12.28 -12.61
CA HIS A 537 -25.90 -12.52 -13.43
C HIS A 537 -27.16 -12.57 -12.56
N ASP A 538 -28.18 -11.80 -12.92
CA ASP A 538 -29.51 -11.83 -12.32
C ASP A 538 -30.51 -11.93 -13.49
N PRO A 539 -31.33 -13.00 -13.55
CA PRO A 539 -32.22 -13.24 -14.68
C PRO A 539 -33.32 -12.18 -14.83
N SER A 540 -33.59 -11.42 -13.78
CA SER A 540 -34.53 -10.29 -13.82
C SER A 540 -33.94 -9.04 -14.50
N ILE A 541 -32.61 -8.97 -14.69
CA ILE A 541 -31.99 -7.86 -15.41
C ILE A 541 -32.12 -8.13 -16.91
N VAL A 542 -32.88 -7.28 -17.59
CA VAL A 542 -33.16 -7.40 -19.02
C VAL A 542 -32.29 -6.47 -19.86
N MET A 543 -31.83 -5.38 -19.25
CA MET A 543 -30.80 -4.52 -19.84
C MET A 543 -29.86 -3.97 -18.78
N ARG A 544 -28.64 -3.66 -19.18
CA ARG A 544 -27.71 -2.91 -18.34
C ARG A 544 -26.64 -2.22 -19.16
N THR A 545 -26.15 -1.12 -18.64
CA THR A 545 -24.93 -0.52 -19.15
C THR A 545 -23.71 -1.23 -18.59
N ALA A 546 -22.61 -1.17 -19.33
CA ALA A 546 -21.29 -1.56 -18.86
C ALA A 546 -20.23 -0.73 -19.58
N SER A 547 -19.17 -0.37 -18.85
CA SER A 547 -18.04 0.32 -19.47
C SER A 547 -16.81 -0.56 -19.52
N PHE A 548 -16.40 -0.92 -20.74
CA PHE A 548 -15.31 -1.84 -21.00
C PHE A 548 -13.97 -1.12 -21.21
N GLY A 549 -12.88 -1.89 -21.07
CA GLY A 549 -11.51 -1.40 -21.16
C GLY A 549 -10.94 -0.89 -19.84
N HIS A 550 -9.68 -0.44 -19.89
CA HIS A 550 -8.99 0.19 -18.77
C HIS A 550 -9.34 1.68 -18.71
N GLY A 551 -9.99 2.14 -17.64
CA GLY A 551 -10.29 3.56 -17.45
C GLY A 551 -11.50 4.09 -18.24
N ARG A 552 -12.60 3.33 -18.30
CA ARG A 552 -13.90 3.77 -18.88
C ARG A 552 -13.89 4.11 -20.38
N GLN A 553 -13.15 3.34 -21.17
CA GLN A 553 -12.87 3.65 -22.58
C GLN A 553 -14.08 3.51 -23.50
N ARG A 554 -14.96 2.54 -23.25
CA ARG A 554 -16.15 2.27 -24.07
C ARG A 554 -17.37 2.13 -23.17
N LEU A 555 -18.53 2.63 -23.56
CA LEU A 555 -19.79 2.44 -22.83
C LEU A 555 -20.79 1.75 -23.75
N ASP A 556 -21.21 0.56 -23.34
CA ASP A 556 -22.14 -0.28 -24.08
C ASP A 556 -23.41 -0.49 -23.25
N MET A 557 -24.53 -0.65 -23.93
CA MET A 557 -25.74 -1.26 -23.39
C MET A 557 -25.77 -2.74 -23.79
N CYS A 558 -26.10 -3.59 -22.83
CA CYS A 558 -26.21 -5.03 -22.98
C CYS A 558 -27.66 -5.41 -22.79
N ILE A 559 -28.21 -6.13 -23.77
CA ILE A 559 -29.65 -6.35 -23.91
C ILE A 559 -29.91 -7.85 -24.05
N LYS A 560 -30.96 -8.33 -23.37
CA LYS A 560 -31.52 -9.66 -23.58
C LYS A 560 -32.53 -9.58 -24.72
N GLU A 561 -32.48 -10.51 -25.67
CA GLU A 561 -33.33 -10.46 -26.87
C GLU A 561 -34.78 -10.90 -26.57
N ASP A 562 -34.94 -11.96 -25.77
CA ASP A 562 -36.23 -12.65 -25.54
C ASP A 562 -36.84 -12.39 -24.14
N PHE A 563 -36.96 -11.14 -23.68
CA PHE A 563 -37.60 -10.88 -22.37
C PHE A 563 -39.01 -10.31 -22.44
N TYR A 564 -39.48 -9.87 -23.60
CA TYR A 564 -40.80 -9.27 -23.67
C TYR A 564 -41.89 -10.35 -23.84
N TYR A 565 -42.76 -10.49 -22.83
CA TYR A 565 -43.93 -11.37 -22.90
C TYR A 565 -45.02 -10.75 -23.77
N SER A 566 -45.58 -11.53 -24.70
CA SER A 566 -46.82 -11.15 -25.37
C SER A 566 -47.97 -11.05 -24.36
N SER A 567 -49.03 -10.32 -24.68
CA SER A 567 -50.22 -10.19 -23.80
C SER A 567 -50.90 -11.52 -23.45
N SER A 568 -50.55 -12.62 -24.13
CA SER A 568 -51.00 -13.99 -23.83
C SER A 568 -50.07 -14.76 -22.88
N GLY A 569 -49.02 -14.13 -22.35
CA GLY A 569 -48.05 -14.78 -21.44
C GLY A 569 -47.10 -15.77 -22.15
N ALA A 570 -47.24 -15.97 -23.45
CA ALA A 570 -46.34 -16.81 -24.23
C ALA A 570 -45.06 -16.03 -24.58
N GLN A 571 -43.91 -16.64 -24.28
CA GLN A 571 -42.61 -16.19 -24.76
C GLN A 571 -42.56 -16.48 -26.26
N GLN A 572 -42.76 -15.46 -27.09
CA GLN A 572 -42.47 -15.57 -28.51
C GLN A 572 -40.96 -15.42 -28.66
N LYS A 573 -40.28 -16.52 -28.99
CA LYS A 573 -38.87 -16.46 -29.41
C LYS A 573 -38.82 -15.64 -30.70
N ARG A 574 -38.22 -14.45 -30.63
CA ARG A 574 -38.07 -13.57 -31.79
C ARG A 574 -36.60 -13.48 -32.13
N ASP A 575 -36.31 -13.36 -33.42
CA ASP A 575 -34.93 -13.13 -33.84
C ASP A 575 -34.55 -11.69 -33.47
N GLY A 576 -33.50 -11.54 -32.66
CA GLY A 576 -32.96 -10.25 -32.26
C GLY A 576 -33.77 -9.52 -31.20
N VAL A 577 -33.43 -8.25 -30.97
CA VAL A 577 -34.10 -7.43 -29.96
C VAL A 577 -35.56 -7.19 -30.36
N SER A 578 -36.49 -7.63 -29.51
CA SER A 578 -37.93 -7.44 -29.74
C SER A 578 -38.36 -5.97 -29.67
N ASP A 579 -39.48 -5.63 -30.30
CA ASP A 579 -40.03 -4.26 -30.30
C ASP A 579 -40.27 -3.74 -28.87
N GLY A 580 -40.79 -4.59 -27.97
CA GLY A 580 -41.01 -4.26 -26.56
C GLY A 580 -39.70 -4.05 -25.79
N SER A 581 -38.63 -4.71 -26.21
CA SER A 581 -37.28 -4.51 -25.67
C SER A 581 -36.68 -3.18 -26.13
N ILE A 582 -37.08 -2.60 -27.26
CA ILE A 582 -36.45 -1.36 -27.73
C ILE A 582 -36.92 -0.14 -26.91
N MET A 583 -38.12 -0.20 -26.35
CA MET A 583 -38.65 0.85 -25.48
C MET A 583 -37.73 1.26 -24.32
N PRO A 584 -37.27 0.35 -23.44
CA PRO A 584 -36.34 0.72 -22.39
C PRO A 584 -35.00 1.27 -22.93
N LEU A 585 -34.52 0.78 -24.07
CA LEU A 585 -33.33 1.34 -24.72
C LEU A 585 -33.57 2.81 -25.15
N ALA A 586 -34.71 3.08 -25.80
CA ALA A 586 -35.09 4.42 -26.23
C ALA A 586 -35.21 5.39 -25.06
N VAL A 587 -35.79 4.95 -23.93
CA VAL A 587 -35.87 5.74 -22.70
C VAL A 587 -34.48 6.08 -22.18
N VAL A 588 -33.58 5.09 -22.03
CA VAL A 588 -32.20 5.37 -21.58
C VAL A 588 -31.49 6.31 -22.55
N ALA A 589 -31.64 6.10 -23.86
CA ALA A 589 -31.03 6.91 -24.90
C ALA A 589 -31.51 8.38 -24.84
N ALA A 590 -32.83 8.59 -24.71
CA ALA A 590 -33.44 9.91 -24.55
C ALA A 590 -32.96 10.61 -23.28
N PHE A 591 -32.96 9.92 -22.13
CA PHE A 591 -32.45 10.48 -20.88
C PHE A 591 -31.00 10.94 -21.01
N ARG A 592 -30.14 10.14 -21.65
CA ARG A 592 -28.74 10.52 -21.91
C ARG A 592 -28.60 11.71 -22.83
N MET A 593 -29.43 11.81 -23.87
CA MET A 593 -29.44 12.99 -24.74
C MET A 593 -29.87 14.24 -23.99
N ARG A 594 -30.90 14.14 -23.16
CA ARG A 594 -31.39 15.24 -22.31
C ARG A 594 -30.37 15.71 -21.28
N MET A 595 -29.61 14.79 -20.69
CA MET A 595 -28.50 15.12 -19.78
C MET A 595 -27.45 15.98 -20.48
N ASN A 596 -27.08 15.61 -21.71
CA ASN A 596 -26.11 16.37 -22.49
C ASN A 596 -26.59 17.77 -22.83
N GLU A 597 -27.87 17.92 -23.19
CA GLU A 597 -28.50 19.22 -23.44
C GLU A 597 -28.46 20.13 -22.23
N MET A 598 -28.90 19.61 -21.08
CA MET A 598 -28.90 20.36 -19.83
C MET A 598 -27.48 20.79 -19.41
N TYR A 599 -26.49 19.90 -19.60
CA TYR A 599 -25.10 20.23 -19.33
C TYR A 599 -24.56 21.33 -20.26
N ALA A 600 -24.88 21.27 -21.56
CA ALA A 600 -24.49 22.31 -22.52
C ALA A 600 -25.11 23.67 -22.14
N LEU A 601 -26.40 23.69 -21.79
CA LEU A 601 -27.10 24.89 -21.34
C LEU A 601 -26.47 25.49 -20.08
N ASN A 602 -26.26 24.68 -19.04
CA ASN A 602 -25.72 25.16 -17.75
C ASN A 602 -24.27 25.63 -17.83
N SER A 603 -23.48 25.07 -18.75
CA SER A 603 -22.06 25.43 -18.89
C SER A 603 -21.81 26.63 -19.81
N GLY A 604 -22.84 27.10 -20.53
CA GLY A 604 -22.72 28.16 -21.54
C GLY A 604 -21.77 27.81 -22.70
N ARG A 605 -21.36 26.54 -22.82
CA ARG A 605 -20.42 26.06 -23.85
C ARG A 605 -21.20 25.30 -24.93
N PRO A 606 -20.88 25.49 -26.22
CA PRO A 606 -21.49 24.71 -27.28
C PRO A 606 -21.16 23.22 -27.09
N PHE A 607 -22.13 22.37 -27.44
CA PHE A 607 -21.96 20.92 -27.52
C PHE A 607 -20.68 20.59 -28.33
N ASN A 608 -19.81 19.74 -27.79
CA ASN A 608 -18.55 19.28 -28.41
C ASN A 608 -17.31 20.19 -28.37
N VAL A 609 -17.17 21.11 -27.42
CA VAL A 609 -15.78 21.47 -27.03
C VAL A 609 -15.17 20.23 -26.41
N LYS A 610 -14.24 19.56 -27.13
CA LYS A 610 -13.32 18.57 -26.55
C LYS A 610 -12.67 19.25 -25.35
N LYS A 611 -13.19 18.99 -24.15
CA LYS A 611 -12.40 19.17 -22.93
C LYS A 611 -11.29 18.15 -23.11
N TYR A 612 -10.07 18.60 -23.40
CA TYR A 612 -8.89 17.92 -22.86
C TYR A 612 -9.23 17.71 -21.38
N SER A 613 -9.37 16.45 -20.99
CA SER A 613 -9.65 16.21 -19.58
C SER A 613 -8.38 16.58 -18.83
N GLU A 614 -8.54 17.18 -17.66
CA GLU A 614 -7.47 17.36 -16.68
C GLU A 614 -6.80 16.00 -16.34
N TYR A 615 -7.45 14.88 -16.68
CA TYR A 615 -6.91 13.51 -16.60
C TYR A 615 -5.95 13.16 -17.76
N ASP A 616 -6.15 13.71 -18.95
CA ASP A 616 -5.19 13.63 -20.06
C ASP A 616 -3.99 14.56 -19.80
N ASP A 617 -4.20 15.69 -19.12
CA ASP A 617 -3.11 16.58 -18.70
C ASP A 617 -2.23 15.95 -17.61
N VAL A 618 -2.80 15.18 -16.67
CA VAL A 618 -2.01 14.42 -15.69
C VAL A 618 -1.21 13.28 -16.35
N LYS A 619 -1.71 12.71 -17.45
CA LYS A 619 -0.97 11.72 -18.25
C LYS A 619 0.07 12.34 -19.20
N ALA A 620 -0.05 13.63 -19.50
CA ALA A 620 0.94 14.39 -20.27
C ALA A 620 2.03 15.01 -19.39
N ILE A 621 1.86 15.04 -18.06
CA ILE A 621 2.81 15.56 -17.08
C ILE A 621 3.55 14.44 -16.32
N ALA A 622 3.14 13.18 -16.45
CA ALA A 622 3.90 12.00 -16.03
C ALA A 622 4.71 11.43 -17.20
#